data_AF-A0AA47FJ22-F1
#
_entry.id   AF-A0AA47FJ22-F1
#
_cell.length_a   1.000
_cell.length_b   1.000
_cell.length_c   1.000
_cell.angle_alpha   90.00
_cell.angle_beta   90.00
_cell.angle_gamma   90.00
#
_symmetry.space_group_name_H-M   'P 1'
#
loop_
_entity.id
_entity.type
_entity.pdbx_description
1 polymer ?
#
loop_
_entity_poly.entity_id
_entity_poly.type
_entity_poly.pdbx_seq_one_letter_code
_entity_poly.pdbx_strand_id
1 'polypeptide(L)'
;MRFTKRNLIKTAAIGSAFVGALALAAPASANSFGPTDYGTDGNAIVSYNDASDQFCVTENSGWYRGYINVRLYPETNSRGPSYNFDVYAGDTKCVSLERAFEDSYYYYKVGDGSPVNFYS
;
A
#
# COMPACT_ATOMS: atom_id res chain seq x y z
N MET A 1 -12.42 15.75 48.90
CA MET A 1 -11.23 15.63 48.03
C MET A 1 -11.68 15.48 46.58
N ARG A 2 -11.01 16.17 45.66
CA ARG A 2 -11.41 16.46 44.28
C ARG A 2 -10.90 15.36 43.34
N PHE A 3 -11.79 14.57 42.72
CA PHE A 3 -11.37 13.56 41.73
C PHE A 3 -11.08 14.25 40.40
N THR A 4 -9.79 14.29 40.05
CA THR A 4 -9.29 14.92 38.83
C THR A 4 -9.08 13.86 37.73
N LYS A 5 -9.88 14.00 36.68
CA LYS A 5 -9.62 13.80 35.24
C LYS A 5 -8.83 12.57 34.75
N ARG A 6 -9.53 11.85 33.87
CA ARG A 6 -9.18 11.50 32.46
C ARG A 6 -7.84 10.78 32.23
N ASN A 7 -7.95 9.53 31.78
CA ASN A 7 -7.27 9.04 30.58
C ASN A 7 -8.17 8.01 29.88
N LEU A 8 -8.96 8.52 28.92
CA LEU A 8 -9.66 7.69 27.94
C LEU A 8 -8.60 7.17 26.96
N ILE A 9 -8.27 5.89 27.05
CA ILE A 9 -7.52 5.17 26.03
C ILE A 9 -8.42 5.14 24.79
N LYS A 10 -8.15 6.02 23.82
CA LYS A 10 -8.74 5.94 22.48
C LYS A 10 -7.99 4.84 21.71
N THR A 11 -8.34 3.60 21.99
CA THR A 11 -8.08 2.49 21.07
C THR A 11 -9.06 2.67 19.90
N ALA A 12 -8.64 3.39 18.87
CA ALA A 12 -9.35 3.38 17.60
C ALA A 12 -9.02 2.06 16.89
N ALA A 13 -9.71 0.99 17.29
CA ALA A 13 -9.86 -0.17 16.43
C ALA A 13 -10.75 0.26 15.27
N ILE A 14 -10.13 0.70 14.17
CA ILE A 14 -10.84 0.82 12.90
C ILE A 14 -10.87 -0.59 12.34
N GLY A 15 -11.89 -1.34 12.76
CA GLY A 15 -12.28 -2.58 12.10
C GLY A 15 -12.83 -2.23 10.73
N SER A 16 -11.99 -2.41 9.71
CA SER A 16 -12.45 -2.38 8.32
C SER A 16 -13.22 -3.68 8.07
N ALA A 17 -14.54 -3.61 8.10
CA ALA A 17 -15.41 -4.67 7.63
C ALA A 17 -15.23 -4.82 6.11
N PHE A 18 -14.39 -5.76 5.68
CA PHE A 18 -14.38 -6.24 4.30
C PHE A 18 -15.53 -7.23 4.15
N VAL A 19 -16.69 -6.73 3.69
CA VAL A 19 -17.73 -7.60 3.12
C VAL A 19 -17.53 -7.56 1.61
N GLY A 20 -16.89 -8.59 1.08
CA GLY A 20 -16.71 -8.80 -0.35
C GLY A 20 -16.84 -10.28 -0.65
N ALA A 21 -18.07 -10.75 -0.83
CA ALA A 21 -18.31 -12.06 -1.42
C ALA A 21 -18.16 -11.95 -2.93
N LEU A 22 -17.01 -12.37 -3.46
CA LEU A 22 -16.86 -12.78 -4.86
C LEU A 22 -15.99 -14.03 -4.89
N ALA A 23 -16.66 -15.18 -4.95
CA ALA A 23 -16.02 -16.43 -5.36
C ALA A 23 -15.87 -16.38 -6.89
N LEU A 24 -14.70 -15.98 -7.35
CA LEU A 24 -14.21 -16.27 -8.68
C LEU A 24 -12.81 -16.85 -8.47
N ALA A 25 -12.62 -18.11 -8.86
CA ALA A 25 -11.31 -18.74 -8.80
C ALA A 25 -10.39 -17.96 -9.74
N ALA A 26 -9.46 -17.20 -9.16
CA ALA A 26 -8.42 -16.48 -9.89
C ALA A 26 -7.42 -17.48 -10.51
N PRO A 27 -6.87 -17.19 -11.70
CA PRO A 27 -5.69 -17.89 -12.19
C PRO A 27 -4.54 -17.67 -11.22
N ALA A 28 -3.86 -18.76 -10.86
CA ALA A 28 -2.69 -18.71 -9.99
C ALA A 28 -1.45 -18.31 -10.80
N SER A 29 -1.06 -17.03 -10.77
CA SER A 29 0.35 -16.58 -10.74
C SER A 29 0.62 -15.07 -10.70
N ALA A 30 -0.11 -14.27 -9.90
CA ALA A 30 0.44 -13.00 -9.39
C ALA A 30 0.87 -13.18 -7.93
N ASN A 31 2.15 -12.94 -7.67
CA ASN A 31 2.75 -13.21 -6.36
C ASN A 31 2.55 -12.01 -5.44
N SER A 32 1.64 -12.15 -4.47
CA SER A 32 1.60 -11.27 -3.31
C SER A 32 2.99 -11.16 -2.67
N PHE A 33 3.37 -9.97 -2.25
CA PHE A 33 4.66 -9.73 -1.62
C PHE A 33 4.56 -8.71 -0.49
N GLY A 34 5.63 -8.68 0.30
CA GLY A 34 5.75 -7.78 1.44
C GLY A 34 5.00 -8.28 2.67
N PRO A 35 4.97 -7.48 3.76
CA PRO A 35 5.60 -6.16 3.89
C PRO A 35 7.13 -6.20 3.70
N THR A 36 7.68 -5.28 2.90
CA THR A 36 9.13 -5.17 2.62
C THR A 36 9.53 -3.71 2.38
N ASP A 37 10.77 -3.36 2.70
CA ASP A 37 11.40 -2.08 2.37
C ASP A 37 12.24 -2.13 1.08
N TYR A 38 12.17 -3.23 0.33
CA TYR A 38 12.95 -3.42 -0.89
C TYR A 38 12.69 -2.31 -1.93
N GLY A 39 13.77 -1.68 -2.40
CA GLY A 39 13.73 -0.58 -3.37
C GLY A 39 13.13 0.72 -2.84
N THR A 40 13.03 0.89 -1.52
CA THR A 40 12.51 2.12 -0.87
C THR A 40 13.58 2.93 -0.14
N ASP A 41 14.83 2.44 -0.12
CA ASP A 41 15.94 2.96 0.68
C ASP A 41 15.61 3.06 2.19
N GLY A 42 14.71 2.21 2.68
CA GLY A 42 14.24 2.19 4.07
C GLY A 42 13.16 3.25 4.38
N ASN A 43 12.78 4.08 3.41
CA ASN A 43 11.84 5.19 3.63
C ASN A 43 10.38 4.76 3.64
N ALA A 44 10.06 3.56 3.17
CA ALA A 44 8.71 3.04 3.17
C ALA A 44 8.69 1.52 3.32
N ILE A 45 7.57 0.99 3.79
CA ILE A 45 7.26 -0.44 3.76
C ILE A 45 6.14 -0.63 2.74
N VAL A 46 6.36 -1.47 1.74
CA VAL A 46 5.41 -1.75 0.67
C VAL A 46 4.90 -3.19 0.77
N SER A 47 3.65 -3.40 0.38
CA SER A 47 3.05 -4.74 0.24
C SER A 47 2.04 -4.75 -0.88
N TYR A 48 1.95 -5.87 -1.59
CA TYR A 48 0.92 -6.13 -2.57
C TYR A 48 0.20 -7.44 -2.24
N ASN A 49 -1.13 -7.39 -2.24
CA ASN A 49 -1.99 -8.56 -2.07
C ASN A 49 -2.82 -8.77 -3.33
N ASP A 50 -2.40 -9.77 -4.10
CA ASP A 50 -3.02 -10.21 -5.35
C ASP A 50 -4.50 -10.61 -5.16
N ALA A 51 -4.82 -11.38 -4.11
CA ALA A 51 -6.19 -11.85 -3.86
C ALA A 51 -7.20 -10.72 -3.60
N SER A 52 -6.72 -9.49 -3.36
CA SER A 52 -7.54 -8.30 -3.13
C SER A 52 -7.20 -7.15 -4.07
N ASP A 53 -6.33 -7.40 -5.06
CA ASP A 53 -5.76 -6.40 -5.97
C ASP A 53 -5.28 -5.13 -5.24
N GLN A 54 -4.63 -5.27 -4.09
CA GLN A 54 -4.36 -4.13 -3.22
C GLN A 54 -2.86 -3.88 -3.04
N PHE A 55 -2.43 -2.67 -3.38
CA PHE A 55 -1.07 -2.20 -3.12
C PHE A 55 -1.07 -1.19 -1.98
N CYS A 56 -0.36 -1.50 -0.89
CA CYS A 56 -0.26 -0.66 0.29
C CYS A 56 1.17 -0.16 0.51
N VAL A 57 1.28 1.06 1.02
CA VAL A 57 2.53 1.70 1.41
C VAL A 57 2.38 2.34 2.78
N THR A 58 3.31 2.03 3.67
CA THR A 58 3.47 2.66 4.97
C THR A 58 4.74 3.51 4.93
N GLU A 59 4.64 4.77 5.35
CA GLU A 59 5.80 5.63 5.51
C GLU A 59 6.66 5.13 6.68
N ASN A 60 7.99 5.01 6.49
CA ASN A 60 8.91 4.42 7.47
C ASN A 60 10.25 5.18 7.59
N SER A 61 10.36 6.41 7.07
CA SER A 61 11.62 7.16 7.09
C SER A 61 12.05 7.62 8.49
N GLY A 62 11.15 7.55 9.49
CA GLY A 62 11.41 7.96 10.87
C GLY A 62 11.40 9.48 11.07
N TRP A 63 11.10 10.26 10.04
CA TRP A 63 11.01 11.72 10.13
C TRP A 63 9.65 12.16 10.67
N TYR A 64 9.66 12.87 11.82
CA TYR A 64 8.45 13.27 12.59
C TYR A 64 7.39 14.08 11.80
N ARG A 65 7.71 14.61 10.62
CA ARG A 65 6.77 15.33 9.72
C ARG A 65 7.10 15.12 8.23
N GLY A 66 7.67 13.97 7.90
CA GLY A 66 7.98 13.61 6.52
C GLY A 66 6.73 13.23 5.74
N TYR A 67 6.87 13.25 4.42
CA TYR A 67 6.04 12.47 3.52
C TYR A 67 6.94 11.85 2.46
N ILE A 68 6.50 10.75 1.88
CA ILE A 68 7.16 10.12 0.75
C ILE A 68 6.21 10.06 -0.43
N ASN A 69 6.69 10.49 -1.59
CA ASN A 69 5.93 10.38 -2.84
C ASN A 69 6.03 8.95 -3.36
N VAL A 70 4.90 8.35 -3.73
CA VAL A 70 4.84 7.01 -4.32
C VAL A 70 4.23 7.12 -5.70
N ARG A 71 4.88 6.50 -6.67
CA ARG A 71 4.35 6.32 -8.02
C ARG A 71 4.16 4.84 -8.28
N LEU A 72 2.99 4.47 -8.78
CA LEU A 72 2.62 3.11 -9.14
C LEU A 72 2.05 3.14 -10.55
N TYR A 73 2.59 2.35 -11.47
CA TYR A 73 2.16 2.40 -12.87
C TYR A 73 2.41 1.07 -13.58
N PRO A 74 1.56 0.70 -14.55
CA PRO A 74 1.78 -0.47 -15.38
C PRO A 74 2.93 -0.22 -16.36
N GLU A 75 3.58 -1.29 -16.80
CA GLU A 75 4.56 -1.25 -17.91
C GLU A 75 3.97 -0.61 -19.17
N THR A 76 2.71 -0.97 -19.46
CA THR A 76 1.95 -0.47 -20.60
C THR A 76 0.73 0.28 -20.08
N ASN A 77 0.59 1.57 -20.43
CA ASN A 77 -0.48 2.44 -19.91
C ASN A 77 -1.92 1.91 -20.10
N SER A 78 -2.17 1.01 -21.05
CA SER A 78 -3.49 0.40 -21.26
C SER A 78 -3.77 -0.82 -20.37
N ARG A 79 -2.80 -1.24 -19.54
CA ARG A 79 -2.88 -2.46 -18.71
C ARG A 79 -3.27 -2.20 -17.26
N GLY A 80 -3.67 -0.98 -16.92
CA GLY A 80 -4.30 -0.70 -15.63
C GLY A 80 -4.12 0.73 -15.14
N PRO A 81 -4.53 0.99 -13.89
CA PRO A 81 -4.45 2.33 -13.30
C PRO A 81 -3.01 2.73 -12.96
N SER A 82 -2.75 4.04 -13.06
CA SER A 82 -1.53 4.68 -12.57
C SER A 82 -1.87 5.59 -11.40
N TYR A 83 -1.04 5.57 -10.36
CA TYR A 83 -1.17 6.37 -9.16
C TYR A 83 0.08 7.18 -8.88
N ASN A 84 -0.12 8.40 -8.37
CA ASN A 84 0.92 9.25 -7.82
C ASN A 84 0.36 9.90 -6.55
N PHE A 85 0.86 9.51 -5.39
CA PHE A 85 0.32 9.94 -4.11
C PHE A 85 1.39 10.06 -3.04
N ASP A 86 1.15 10.93 -2.07
CA ASP A 86 2.04 11.12 -0.92
C ASP A 86 1.54 10.30 0.27
N VAL A 87 2.45 9.62 0.96
CA VAL A 87 2.20 8.93 2.23
C VAL A 87 2.88 9.73 3.33
N TYR A 88 2.10 10.20 4.31
CA TYR A 88 2.62 11.02 5.41
C TYR A 88 3.18 10.15 6.52
N ALA A 89 4.03 10.76 7.36
CA ALA A 89 4.69 10.04 8.44
C ALA A 89 3.70 9.36 9.39
N GLY A 90 3.89 8.04 9.57
CA GLY A 90 3.03 7.19 10.38
C GLY A 90 1.73 6.74 9.72
N ASP A 91 1.44 7.19 8.49
CA ASP A 91 0.26 6.76 7.73
C ASP A 91 0.57 5.51 6.88
N THR A 92 -0.49 4.75 6.61
CA THR A 92 -0.52 3.72 5.57
C THR A 92 -1.57 4.09 4.55
N LYS A 93 -1.21 4.04 3.26
CA LYS A 93 -2.14 4.26 2.15
C LYS A 93 -2.17 3.04 1.26
N CYS A 94 -3.37 2.64 0.87
CA CYS A 94 -3.60 1.54 -0.05
C CYS A 94 -4.35 2.04 -1.29
N VAL A 95 -3.99 1.49 -2.44
CA VAL A 95 -4.65 1.73 -3.73
C VAL A 95 -5.09 0.40 -4.34
N SER A 96 -6.21 0.43 -5.06
CA SER A 96 -6.75 -0.73 -5.78
C SER A 96 -6.09 -0.85 -7.15
N LEU A 97 -5.72 -2.07 -7.51
CA LEU A 97 -5.26 -2.50 -8.82
C LEU A 97 -6.30 -3.42 -9.48
N GLU A 98 -7.57 -3.42 -9.05
CA GLU A 98 -8.64 -4.30 -9.60
C GLU A 98 -8.85 -4.16 -11.12
N ARG A 99 -8.35 -3.07 -11.72
CA ARG A 99 -8.41 -2.78 -13.16
C ARG A 99 -7.09 -3.05 -13.87
N ALA A 100 -6.08 -3.52 -13.14
CA ALA A 100 -4.86 -4.04 -13.71
C ALA A 100 -5.16 -5.34 -14.44
N PHE A 101 -4.41 -5.58 -15.50
CA PHE A 101 -4.45 -6.86 -16.18
C PHE A 101 -3.67 -7.87 -15.35
N GLU A 102 -4.25 -9.05 -15.14
CA GLU A 102 -3.56 -10.17 -14.49
C GLU A 102 -2.28 -10.55 -15.25
N ASP A 103 -1.30 -11.04 -14.50
CA ASP A 103 0.02 -11.45 -14.96
C ASP A 103 0.75 -10.33 -15.74
N SER A 104 0.55 -9.07 -15.35
CA SER A 104 1.16 -7.92 -16.01
C SER A 104 2.17 -7.19 -15.13
N TYR A 105 3.25 -6.71 -15.75
CA TYR A 105 4.28 -5.97 -15.03
C TYR A 105 3.75 -4.62 -14.56
N TYR A 106 3.85 -4.43 -13.25
CA TYR A 106 3.65 -3.16 -12.58
C TYR A 106 4.95 -2.69 -11.97
N TYR A 107 5.08 -1.36 -11.84
CA TYR A 107 6.24 -0.72 -11.25
C TYR A 107 5.79 0.17 -10.12
N TYR A 108 6.45 0.05 -8.97
CA TYR A 108 6.37 1.05 -7.92
C TYR A 108 7.70 1.78 -7.77
N LYS A 109 7.62 3.08 -7.46
CA LYS A 109 8.75 3.94 -7.13
C LYS A 109 8.42 4.75 -5.89
N VAL A 110 9.34 4.73 -4.93
CA VAL A 110 9.23 5.47 -3.67
C VAL A 110 10.28 6.59 -3.68
N GLY A 111 9.84 7.84 -3.55
CA GLY A 111 10.68 9.03 -3.62
C GLY A 111 11.52 9.08 -4.89
N ASP A 112 12.82 9.29 -4.72
CA ASP A 112 13.81 9.30 -5.79
C ASP A 112 14.39 7.92 -6.11
N GLY A 113 13.91 6.87 -5.43
CA GLY A 113 14.38 5.49 -5.59
C GLY A 113 14.23 4.95 -7.01
N SER A 114 14.92 3.84 -7.26
CA SER A 114 14.77 3.10 -8.53
C SER A 114 13.41 2.39 -8.57
N PRO A 115 12.74 2.34 -9.72
CA PRO A 115 11.50 1.61 -9.84
C PRO A 115 11.73 0.10 -9.63
N VAL A 116 10.85 -0.53 -8.88
CA VAL A 116 10.83 -1.98 -8.66
C VAL A 116 9.62 -2.57 -9.38
N ASN A 117 9.83 -3.68 -10.08
CA ASN A 117 8.75 -4.38 -10.75
C ASN A 117 8.11 -5.46 -9.86
N PHE A 118 6.85 -5.74 -10.14
CA PHE A 118 6.12 -6.90 -9.64
C PHE A 118 5.03 -7.30 -10.65
N TYR A 119 4.45 -8.47 -10.45
CA TYR A 119 3.29 -8.92 -11.22
C TYR A 119 2.01 -8.54 -10.47
N SER A 120 1.14 -7.83 -11.17
CA SER A 120 -0.26 -7.62 -10.79
C SER A 120 -1.18 -8.55 -11.56
#